data_AF-A0A8D2FSU5-F1
#
_entry.id   AF-A0A8D2FSU5-F1
#
_cell.length_a   1.000
_cell.length_b   1.000
_cell.length_c   1.000
_cell.angle_alpha   90.00
_cell.angle_beta   90.00
_cell.angle_gamma   90.00
#
_symmetry.space_group_name_H-M   'P 1'
#
loop_
_entity.id
_entity.type
_entity.pdbx_description
1 polymer ?
#
loop_
_entity_poly.entity_id
_entity_poly.type
_entity_poly.pdbx_seq_one_letter_code
_entity_poly.pdbx_strand_id
1 'polypeptide(L)'
;MEKFFCIPVHGIRSIGTAAVCLVATGGADVYYAMGIHCWALAGVSIIVTEAGGMLMDVTGGSFDLMSLRVIAPPPYLLLRTLKQKKNAGRDGSCL
;
A
#
# COMPACT_ATOMS: atom_id res chain seq x y z
N MET A 1 -11.91 2.75 6.91
CA MET A 1 -11.69 1.61 5.98
C MET A 1 -12.26 1.86 4.60
N GLU A 2 -13.40 2.55 4.48
CA GLU A 2 -14.14 2.76 3.22
C GLU A 2 -13.30 3.41 2.08
N LYS A 3 -12.39 4.32 2.41
CA LYS A 3 -11.68 5.15 1.40
C LYS A 3 -10.59 4.43 0.61
N PHE A 4 -10.06 3.30 1.11
CA PHE A 4 -8.99 2.56 0.42
C PHE A 4 -9.53 1.52 -0.55
N PHE A 5 -10.71 0.96 -0.28
CA PHE A 5 -11.30 -0.06 -1.15
C PHE A 5 -11.93 0.51 -2.43
N CYS A 6 -12.25 1.81 -2.44
CA CYS A 6 -12.75 2.51 -3.63
C CYS A 6 -11.66 2.89 -4.63
N ILE A 7 -10.39 2.53 -4.40
CA ILE A 7 -9.33 2.79 -5.37
C ILE A 7 -9.49 1.75 -6.49
N PRO A 8 -9.62 2.17 -7.76
CA PRO A 8 -9.67 1.22 -8.86
C PRO A 8 -8.34 0.47 -8.94
N VAL A 9 -8.40 -0.85 -8.73
CA VAL A 9 -7.25 -1.76 -8.78
C VAL A 9 -7.43 -2.75 -9.91
N HIS A 10 -6.34 -3.18 -10.53
CA HIS A 10 -6.38 -4.23 -11.55
C HIS A 10 -6.81 -5.59 -10.98
N GLY A 11 -6.51 -5.83 -9.71
CA GLY A 11 -6.93 -7.01 -8.97
C GLY A 11 -6.29 -7.05 -7.59
N ILE A 12 -6.94 -7.75 -6.65
CA ILE A 12 -6.45 -7.96 -5.29
C ILE A 12 -5.81 -9.34 -5.22
N ARG A 13 -4.62 -9.44 -4.63
CA ARG A 13 -3.93 -10.72 -4.41
C ARG A 13 -3.55 -10.88 -2.95
N SER A 14 -3.75 -12.09 -2.42
CA SER A 14 -3.28 -12.48 -1.08
C SER A 14 -2.08 -13.40 -1.23
N ILE A 15 -0.87 -12.84 -1.07
CA ILE A 15 0.41 -13.52 -1.29
C ILE A 15 1.20 -13.68 0.04
N GLY A 16 0.62 -13.22 1.16
CA GLY A 16 1.28 -13.27 2.46
C GLY A 16 2.51 -12.36 2.52
N THR A 17 3.61 -12.83 3.11
CA THR A 17 4.85 -12.07 3.30
C THR A 17 5.58 -11.75 2.00
N ALA A 18 5.42 -12.58 0.96
CA ALA A 18 6.04 -12.34 -0.35
C ALA A 18 5.49 -11.09 -1.06
N ALA A 19 4.33 -10.58 -0.62
CA ALA A 19 3.77 -9.33 -1.14
C ALA A 19 4.63 -8.10 -0.79
N VAL A 20 5.42 -8.16 0.30
CA VAL A 20 6.36 -7.09 0.67
C VAL A 20 7.46 -6.94 -0.38
N CYS A 21 8.03 -8.07 -0.84
CA CYS A 21 9.03 -8.06 -1.92
C CYS A 21 8.43 -7.58 -3.24
N LEU A 22 7.16 -7.91 -3.53
CA LEU A 22 6.47 -7.40 -4.71
C LEU A 22 6.28 -5.89 -4.64
N VAL A 23 5.93 -5.32 -3.49
CA VAL A 23 5.83 -3.86 -3.34
C VAL A 23 7.22 -3.21 -3.45
N ALA A 24 8.23 -3.79 -2.82
CA ALA A 24 9.61 -3.29 -2.88
C ALA A 24 10.19 -3.31 -4.31
N THR A 25 9.85 -4.32 -5.11
CA THR A 25 10.28 -4.45 -6.52
C THR A 25 9.37 -3.74 -7.52
N GLY A 26 8.23 -3.19 -7.08
CA GLY A 26 7.24 -2.53 -7.94
C GLY A 26 6.30 -3.47 -8.69
N GLY A 27 6.27 -4.76 -8.33
CA GLY A 27 5.30 -5.73 -8.83
C GLY A 27 3.90 -5.61 -8.21
N ALA A 28 3.75 -4.85 -7.12
CA ALA A 28 2.47 -4.53 -6.49
C ALA A 28 2.39 -3.05 -6.10
N ASP A 29 1.22 -2.44 -6.29
CA ASP A 29 0.98 -1.02 -6.02
C ASP A 29 0.73 -0.70 -4.54
N VAL A 30 0.18 -1.63 -3.77
CA VAL A 30 -0.12 -1.45 -2.34
C VAL A 30 -0.13 -2.83 -1.68
N TYR A 31 0.45 -2.92 -0.48
CA TYR A 31 0.25 -4.05 0.41
C TYR A 31 -0.41 -3.57 1.69
N TYR A 32 -1.40 -4.31 2.17
CA TYR A 32 -2.04 -4.04 3.45
C TYR A 32 -2.04 -5.32 4.29
N ALA A 33 -1.79 -5.18 5.58
CA ALA A 33 -1.86 -6.28 6.52
C ALA A 33 -2.38 -5.77 7.86
N MET A 34 -3.15 -6.59 8.58
CA MET A 34 -3.61 -6.29 9.93
C MET A 34 -3.21 -7.42 10.87
N GLY A 35 -2.82 -7.10 12.10
CA GLY A 35 -2.49 -8.09 13.13
C GLY A 35 -1.12 -8.75 12.99
N ILE A 36 -0.17 -8.14 12.28
CA ILE A 36 1.21 -8.62 12.22
C ILE A 36 1.95 -8.24 13.51
N HIS A 37 2.70 -9.19 14.07
CA HIS A 37 3.57 -8.92 15.22
C HIS A 37 4.63 -7.86 14.88
N CYS A 38 4.89 -6.98 15.85
CA CYS A 38 5.81 -5.83 15.69
C CYS A 38 7.22 -6.21 15.20
N TRP A 39 7.75 -7.37 15.57
CA TRP A 39 9.06 -7.83 15.07
C TRP A 39 9.08 -8.09 13.57
N ALA A 40 7.99 -8.65 13.02
CA ALA A 40 7.91 -8.98 11.61
C ALA A 40 7.75 -7.69 10.81
N LEU A 41 7.02 -6.75 11.40
CA LEU A 41 6.85 -5.44 10.86
C LEU A 41 8.12 -4.60 10.82
N ALA A 42 8.96 -4.69 11.86
CA ALA A 42 10.24 -4.01 11.88
C ALA A 42 11.12 -4.45 10.69
N GLY A 43 11.21 -5.76 10.42
CA GLY A 43 11.93 -6.28 9.26
C GLY A 43 11.37 -5.75 7.93
N VAL A 44 10.05 -5.74 7.80
CA VAL A 44 9.36 -5.20 6.61
C VAL A 44 9.61 -3.70 6.43
N SER A 45 9.60 -2.92 7.50
CA SER A 45 9.86 -1.47 7.43
C SER A 45 11.24 -1.15 6.90
N ILE A 46 12.25 -1.94 7.26
CA ILE A 46 13.62 -1.78 6.75
C ILE A 46 13.63 -2.06 5.25
N ILE A 47 13.11 -3.22 4.82
CA ILE A 47 13.10 -3.62 3.40
C ILE A 47 12.41 -2.56 2.53
N VAL A 48 11.24 -2.08 2.96
CA VAL A 48 10.46 -1.10 2.21
C VAL A 48 11.16 0.25 2.17
N THR A 49 11.72 0.70 3.31
CA THR A 49 12.42 1.98 3.39
C THR A 49 13.66 1.99 2.51
N GLU A 50 14.44 0.89 2.52
CA GLU A 50 15.63 0.72 1.66
C GLU A 50 15.25 0.65 0.17
N ALA A 51 14.09 0.08 -0.15
CA ALA A 51 13.56 0.11 -1.51
C ALA A 51 13.01 1.50 -1.93
N GLY A 52 13.02 2.49 -1.03
CA GLY A 52 12.47 3.83 -1.26
C GLY A 52 10.94 3.90 -1.20
N GLY A 53 10.29 2.89 -0.64
CA GLY A 53 8.85 2.83 -0.39
C GLY A 53 8.44 3.60 0.87
N MET A 54 7.13 3.73 1.07
CA MET A 54 6.56 4.47 2.20
C MET A 54 5.61 3.59 3.01
N LEU A 55 5.73 3.65 4.33
CA LEU A 55 4.81 3.01 5.26
C LEU A 55 3.79 4.04 5.77
N MET A 56 2.51 3.68 5.77
CA MET A 56 1.44 4.59 6.18
C MET A 56 0.29 3.85 6.85
N ASP A 57 -0.39 4.56 7.75
CA ASP A 57 -1.61 4.03 8.35
C ASP A 57 -2.81 4.18 7.39
N VAL A 58 -3.79 3.26 7.46
CA VAL A 58 -5.02 3.32 6.64
C VAL A 58 -5.86 4.56 6.96
N THR A 59 -5.66 5.12 8.14
CA THR A 59 -6.31 6.35 8.57
C THR A 59 -5.61 7.61 8.03
N GLY A 60 -4.48 7.46 7.32
CA GLY A 60 -3.66 8.56 6.82
C GLY A 60 -2.79 9.22 7.89
N GLY A 61 -2.66 8.60 9.06
CA GLY A 61 -1.80 9.03 10.14
C GLY A 61 -0.34 8.62 9.96
N SER A 62 0.50 9.07 10.89
CA SER A 62 1.90 8.66 11.00
C SER A 62 2.01 7.14 11.13
N PHE A 63 3.09 6.58 10.59
CA PHE A 63 3.39 5.16 10.69
C PHE A 63 3.48 4.72 12.17
N ASP A 64 2.62 3.79 12.56
CA ASP A 64 2.65 3.14 13.86
C ASP A 64 3.04 1.66 13.69
N LEU A 65 4.08 1.23 14.40
CA LEU A 65 4.57 -0.15 14.39
C LEU A 65 3.55 -1.13 15.01
N MET A 66 2.66 -0.64 15.87
CA MET A 66 1.64 -1.45 16.53
C MET A 66 0.32 -1.51 15.73
N SER A 67 0.13 -0.58 14.79
CA SER A 67 -1.09 -0.46 13.99
C SER A 67 -0.80 -0.40 12.50
N LEU A 68 0.31 -0.95 12.01
CA LEU A 68 0.60 -0.88 10.57
C LEU A 68 -0.51 -1.52 9.77
N ARG A 69 -1.01 -0.75 8.81
CA ARG A 69 -2.10 -1.18 7.96
C ARG A 69 -1.77 -1.11 6.47
N VAL A 70 -0.91 -0.20 6.00
CA VAL A 70 -0.59 -0.08 4.56
C VAL A 70 0.89 0.19 4.29
N ILE A 71 1.38 -0.41 3.21
CA ILE A 71 2.70 -0.24 2.61
C ILE A 71 2.50 0.17 1.16
N ALA A 72 3.17 1.24 0.76
CA ALA A 72 3.15 1.76 -0.61
C ALA A 72 4.55 1.65 -1.26
N PRO A 73 4.61 1.39 -2.56
CA PRO A 73 5.83 1.41 -3.34
C PRO A 73 6.37 2.83 -3.44
N PRO A 74 7.57 3.00 -4.01
CA PRO A 74 8.20 4.30 -4.14
C PRO A 74 7.31 5.34 -4.82
N PRO A 75 7.45 6.64 -4.46
CA PRO A 75 6.59 7.72 -4.93
C PRO A 75 6.50 7.85 -6.47
N TYR A 76 7.52 7.39 -7.20
CA TYR A 76 7.50 7.39 -8.67
C TYR A 76 6.54 6.35 -9.28
N LEU A 77 6.30 5.22 -8.61
CA LEU A 77 5.30 4.23 -8.99
C LEU A 77 3.89 4.69 -8.59
N LEU A 78 3.76 5.32 -7.42
CA LEU A 78 2.51 5.95 -6.94
C LEU A 78 1.91 6.95 -7.95
N LEU A 79 2.74 7.64 -8.75
CA LEU A 79 2.24 8.55 -9.79
C LEU A 79 1.39 7.85 -10.86
N ARG A 80 1.64 6.56 -11.14
CA ARG A 80 0.80 5.77 -12.07
C ARG A 80 -0.58 5.54 -11.46
N THR A 81 -0.63 5.17 -10.18
CA THR A 81 -1.87 4.90 -9.43
C THR A 81 -2.68 6.19 -9.20
N LEU A 82 -2.01 7.32 -8.92
CA LEU A 82 -2.66 8.63 -8.79
C LEU A 82 -3.17 9.18 -10.14
N LYS A 83 -2.47 8.92 -11.25
CA LYS A 83 -3.00 9.19 -12.60
C LYS A 83 -4.28 8.42 -12.87
N GLN A 84 -4.35 7.14 -12.46
CA GLN A 84 -5.58 6.35 -12.56
C GLN A 84 -6.72 6.97 -11.73
N LYS A 85 -6.43 7.44 -10.51
CA LYS A 85 -7.42 8.15 -9.67
C LYS A 85 -7.97 9.42 -10.33
N LYS A 86 -7.15 10.17 -11.07
CA LYS A 86 -7.59 11.37 -11.79
C LYS A 86 -8.47 11.06 -13.01
N ASN A 87 -8.24 9.92 -13.66
CA ASN A 87 -9.10 9.46 -14.76
C ASN A 87 -10.40 8.85 -14.25
N ALA A 88 -10.36 8.05 -13.18
CA ALA A 88 -11.55 7.48 -12.56
C ALA A 88 -12.46 8.54 -11.90
N GLY A 89 -11.90 9.65 -11.42
CA GLY A 89 -12.68 10.79 -10.90
C GLY A 89 -13.41 11.63 -11.96
N ARG A 90 -13.23 11.37 -13.26
CA ARG A 90 -14.09 11.95 -14.32
C ARG A 90 -15.32 11.10 -14.61
N ASP A 91 -15.28 9.81 -14.26
CA ASP A 91 -16.38 8.89 -14.47
C ASP A 91 -17.12 8.78 -13.13
N GLY A 92 -18.01 9.74 -12.89
CA GLY A 92 -18.78 9.90 -11.65
C GLY A 92 -19.81 8.80 -11.37
N SER A 93 -19.38 7.55 -11.35
CA SER A 93 -20.21 6.39 -11.02
C SER A 93 -19.43 5.45 -10.08
N CYS A 94 -19.40 5.82 -8.80
CA CYS A 94 -19.26 4.84 -7.73
C CYS A 94 -20.68 4.55 -7.24
N LEU A 95 -21.16 3.33 -7.51
CA LEU A 95 -22.22 2.71 -6.72
C LEU A 95 -21.78 2.59 -5.25
#